data_AF-A0A8C6SGS6-F1
#
_entry.id   AF-A0A8C6SGS6-F1
#
_cell.length_a   1.000
_cell.length_b   1.000
_cell.length_c   1.000
_cell.angle_alpha   90.00
_cell.angle_beta   90.00
_cell.angle_gamma   90.00
#
_symmetry.space_group_name_H-M   'P 1'
#
loop_
_entity.id
_entity.type
_entity.pdbx_description
1 polymer ?
#
loop_
_entity_poly.entity_id
_entity_poly.type
_entity_poly.pdbx_seq_one_letter_code
_entity_poly.pdbx_strand_id
1 'polypeptide(L)'
;MNVQCHSCIGGTNVGEDIRKLDYGQHVVAGTPGRVFDMIRRRSLRTRAIKMLVLDEADEMLNKGFKEQIYDVYRYLPPILEMTNKFMTDPIRILVNGDKQFFVAVEREEWKFDTLCDLYDTLTITQAVIFCNTKRKVDWLTEKMREANFTVSSMHGDMPQKERESIMKEFRSGARYWSLDVPQVSLIINYDLPNNRELYIHRKGVAINFVKNDDIRILRDIEQYYSTQIDEMPMNG
;
A
#
# COMPACT_ATOMS: atom_id res chain seq x y z
N MET A 1 8.93 -17.21 24.63
CA MET A 1 10.09 -16.37 24.19
C MET A 1 9.53 -14.98 23.90
N ASN A 2 9.95 -13.94 24.64
CA ASN A 2 9.42 -12.59 24.42
C ASN A 2 10.34 -11.84 23.45
N VAL A 3 9.93 -11.75 22.19
CA VAL A 3 10.62 -10.94 21.17
C VAL A 3 10.33 -9.46 21.46
N GLN A 4 11.36 -8.62 21.36
CA GLN A 4 11.23 -7.16 21.46
C GLN A 4 11.30 -6.56 20.05
N CYS A 5 10.24 -5.85 19.65
CA CYS A 5 10.11 -5.24 18.34
C CYS A 5 9.87 -3.73 18.50
N HIS A 6 10.54 -2.91 17.69
CA HIS A 6 10.30 -1.47 17.64
C HIS A 6 10.08 -0.95 16.22
N SER A 7 9.27 0.11 16.09
CA SER A 7 8.92 0.76 14.83
C SER A 7 9.58 2.15 14.70
N CYS A 8 10.61 2.25 13.86
CA CYS A 8 11.34 3.48 13.58
C CYS A 8 10.72 4.21 12.37
N ILE A 9 9.72 5.08 12.62
CA ILE A 9 8.95 5.77 11.57
C ILE A 9 9.16 7.29 11.65
N GLY A 10 9.22 7.96 10.49
CA GLY A 10 9.25 9.44 10.43
C GLY A 10 8.02 10.09 11.09
N GLY A 11 8.17 11.29 11.65
CA GLY A 11 7.09 12.01 12.33
C GLY A 11 6.87 11.63 13.80
N THR A 12 7.41 10.50 14.28
CA THR A 12 7.38 10.13 15.72
C THR A 12 8.50 10.81 16.53
N ASN A 13 8.41 10.74 17.86
CA ASN A 13 9.42 11.31 18.76
C ASN A 13 10.77 10.56 18.70
N VAL A 14 11.81 11.26 18.22
CA VAL A 14 13.17 10.72 18.07
C VAL A 14 13.78 10.28 19.40
N GLY A 15 13.51 10.97 20.51
CA GLY A 15 14.05 10.61 21.82
C GLY A 15 13.45 9.31 22.37
N GLU A 16 12.21 8.99 22.00
CA GLU A 16 11.57 7.72 22.36
C GLU A 16 12.16 6.56 21.56
N ASP A 17 12.39 6.76 20.25
CA ASP A 17 13.08 5.78 19.39
C ASP A 17 14.47 5.43 19.96
N ILE A 18 15.28 6.45 20.27
CA ILE A 18 16.62 6.27 20.85
C ILE A 18 16.54 5.45 22.14
N ARG A 19 15.65 5.82 23.08
CA ARG A 19 15.49 5.13 24.36
C ARG A 19 15.08 3.66 24.20
N LYS A 20 14.19 3.35 23.25
CA LYS A 20 13.76 1.97 22.96
C LYS A 20 14.86 1.15 22.30
N LEU A 21 15.67 1.77 21.43
CA LEU A 21 16.79 1.12 20.77
C LEU A 21 17.96 0.84 21.74
N ASP A 22 18.28 1.78 22.63
CA ASP A 22 19.33 1.62 23.65
C ASP A 22 18.99 0.53 24.69
N TYR A 23 17.69 0.30 24.97
CA TYR A 23 17.23 -0.84 25.77
C TYR A 23 17.50 -2.20 25.11
N GLY A 24 17.64 -2.23 23.77
CA GLY A 24 17.86 -3.44 22.98
C GLY A 24 16.56 -3.96 22.35
N GLN A 25 16.60 -4.15 21.03
CA GLN A 25 15.50 -4.67 20.22
C GLN A 25 15.97 -5.88 19.41
N HIS A 26 15.10 -6.88 19.27
CA HIS A 26 15.39 -8.08 18.47
C HIS A 26 15.03 -7.85 17.00
N VAL A 27 13.97 -7.07 16.74
CA VAL A 27 13.50 -6.69 15.40
C VAL A 27 13.26 -5.18 15.38
N VAL A 28 13.67 -4.53 14.29
CA VAL A 28 13.32 -3.14 14.01
C VAL A 28 12.70 -3.08 12.62
N ALA A 29 11.48 -2.55 12.54
CA ALA A 29 10.80 -2.21 11.29
C ALA A 29 10.74 -0.68 11.17
N GLY A 30 10.76 -0.12 9.97
CA GLY A 30 10.75 1.34 9.84
C GLY A 30 10.96 1.86 8.43
N THR A 31 10.76 3.16 8.24
CA THR A 31 11.02 3.81 6.95
C THR A 31 12.53 4.08 6.79
N PRO A 32 13.11 3.95 5.56
CA PRO A 32 14.55 4.03 5.34
C PRO A 32 15.21 5.25 5.99
N GLY A 33 14.63 6.45 5.82
CA GLY A 33 15.17 7.68 6.40
C GLY A 33 15.27 7.68 7.93
N ARG A 34 14.26 7.16 8.66
CA ARG A 34 14.31 7.11 10.13
C ARG A 34 15.22 5.99 10.63
N VAL A 35 15.22 4.83 9.98
CA VAL A 35 16.15 3.73 10.29
C VAL A 35 17.60 4.20 10.10
N PHE A 36 17.89 4.89 9.00
CA PHE A 36 19.22 5.42 8.72
C PHE A 36 19.68 6.49 9.72
N ASP A 37 18.79 7.42 10.11
CA ASP A 37 19.09 8.40 11.17
C ASP A 37 19.45 7.71 12.49
N MET A 38 18.73 6.65 12.88
CA MET A 38 19.04 5.88 14.10
C MET A 38 20.37 5.13 14.02
N ILE A 39 20.77 4.65 12.84
CA ILE A 39 22.10 4.06 12.60
C ILE A 39 23.20 5.13 12.68
N ARG A 40 23.02 6.28 12.01
CA ARG A 40 23.99 7.39 12.04
C ARG A 40 24.22 7.93 13.46
N ARG A 41 23.17 7.98 14.29
CA ARG A 41 23.24 8.35 15.71
C ARG A 41 23.86 7.27 16.62
N ARG A 42 24.16 6.08 16.08
CA ARG A 42 24.66 4.89 16.79
C ARG A 42 23.69 4.28 17.81
N SER A 43 22.44 4.72 17.83
CA SER A 43 21.36 4.16 18.66
C SER A 43 20.92 2.79 18.13
N LEU A 44 20.76 2.64 16.81
CA LEU A 44 20.58 1.33 16.17
C LEU A 44 21.95 0.71 15.86
N ARG A 45 22.35 -0.30 16.64
CA ARG A 45 23.63 -1.00 16.49
C ARG A 45 23.48 -2.20 15.56
N THR A 46 24.08 -2.13 14.37
CA THR A 46 23.88 -3.09 13.28
C THR A 46 24.67 -4.40 13.39
N ARG A 47 25.68 -4.48 14.27
CA ARG A 47 26.64 -5.60 14.38
C ARG A 47 26.04 -7.01 14.51
N ALA A 48 24.81 -7.12 14.99
CA ALA A 48 24.12 -8.38 15.25
C ALA A 48 22.98 -8.68 14.25
N ILE A 49 22.77 -7.80 13.27
CA ILE A 49 21.73 -7.96 12.24
C ILE A 49 22.16 -9.08 11.29
N LYS A 50 21.26 -10.06 11.09
CA LYS A 50 21.45 -11.23 10.21
C LYS A 50 20.47 -11.26 9.05
N MET A 51 19.51 -10.34 9.02
CA MET A 51 18.40 -10.30 8.07
C MET A 51 18.04 -8.83 7.81
N LEU A 52 17.94 -8.46 6.53
CA LEU A 52 17.28 -7.25 6.06
C LEU A 52 16.08 -7.71 5.25
N VAL A 53 14.90 -7.22 5.60
CA VAL A 53 13.67 -7.43 4.83
C VAL A 53 13.29 -6.09 4.22
N LEU A 54 13.04 -6.07 2.91
CA LEU A 54 12.43 -4.95 2.21
C LEU A 54 11.02 -5.35 1.83
N ASP A 55 10.04 -4.63 2.39
CA ASP A 55 8.62 -4.78 2.11
C ASP A 55 8.21 -3.73 1.07
N GLU A 56 7.30 -4.07 0.14
CA GLU A 56 6.97 -3.25 -1.05
C GLU A 56 8.25 -2.77 -1.80
N ALA A 57 9.21 -3.68 -2.01
CA ALA A 57 10.59 -3.36 -2.41
C ALA A 57 10.72 -2.65 -3.77
N ASP A 58 9.74 -2.83 -4.66
CA ASP A 58 9.56 -2.11 -5.91
C ASP A 58 9.19 -0.64 -5.67
N GLU A 59 8.17 -0.35 -4.84
CA GLU A 59 7.87 1.03 -4.41
C GLU A 59 9.09 1.69 -3.75
N MET A 60 9.82 0.96 -2.91
CA MET A 60 11.01 1.46 -2.23
C MET A 60 12.13 1.85 -3.22
N LEU A 61 12.30 1.10 -4.31
CA LEU A 61 13.27 1.42 -5.35
C LEU A 61 12.84 2.59 -6.25
N ASN A 62 11.53 2.72 -6.51
CA ASN A 62 10.95 3.72 -7.41
C ASN A 62 10.75 5.10 -6.75
N LYS A 63 10.35 5.16 -5.47
CA LYS A 63 10.09 6.42 -4.72
C LYS A 63 11.35 7.19 -4.29
N GLY A 64 12.50 6.94 -4.92
CA GLY A 64 13.77 7.58 -4.59
C GLY A 64 14.43 7.10 -3.28
N PHE A 65 13.84 6.13 -2.56
CA PHE A 65 14.46 5.59 -1.34
C PHE A 65 15.66 4.67 -1.61
N LYS A 66 15.94 4.33 -2.88
CA LYS A 66 17.09 3.53 -3.32
C LYS A 66 18.42 3.93 -2.68
N GLU A 67 18.73 5.22 -2.62
CA GLU A 67 19.95 5.71 -1.96
C GLU A 67 19.91 5.48 -0.45
N GLN A 68 18.77 5.74 0.20
CA GLN A 68 18.60 5.56 1.64
C GLN A 68 18.65 4.08 2.07
N ILE A 69 18.12 3.17 1.25
CA ILE A 69 18.23 1.71 1.44
C ILE A 69 19.69 1.28 1.33
N TYR A 70 20.39 1.77 0.31
CA TYR A 70 21.82 1.48 0.11
C TYR A 70 22.70 2.05 1.23
N ASP A 71 22.34 3.23 1.74
CA ASP A 71 22.96 3.83 2.91
C ASP A 71 22.70 3.04 4.20
N VAL A 72 21.48 2.51 4.44
CA VAL A 72 21.24 1.56 5.54
C VAL A 72 22.10 0.30 5.37
N TYR A 73 22.06 -0.29 4.17
CA TYR A 73 22.76 -1.52 3.82
C TYR A 73 24.28 -1.45 4.07
N ARG A 74 24.91 -0.32 3.75
CA ARG A 74 26.35 -0.08 3.95
C ARG A 74 26.84 -0.20 5.41
N TYR A 75 25.93 -0.08 6.40
CA TYR A 75 26.26 -0.26 7.81
C TYR A 75 25.90 -1.65 8.34
N LEU A 76 25.32 -2.54 7.53
CA LEU A 76 24.98 -3.91 7.92
C LEU A 76 26.19 -4.86 7.78
N PRO A 77 26.21 -6.01 8.48
CA PRO A 77 27.26 -7.01 8.31
C PRO A 77 27.27 -7.58 6.88
N PRO A 78 28.45 -7.94 6.32
CA PRO A 78 28.65 -8.30 4.91
C PRO A 78 28.08 -9.67 4.48
N ILE A 79 27.19 -10.27 5.29
CA ILE A 79 26.50 -11.55 5.01
C ILE A 79 25.18 -11.29 4.26
N LEU A 80 24.68 -10.05 4.30
CA LEU A 80 23.47 -9.63 3.60
C LEU A 80 23.81 -9.10 2.22
N GLU A 81 23.05 -9.52 1.22
CA GLU A 81 23.29 -9.19 -0.17
C GLU A 81 21.91 -9.22 -0.95
N MET A 82 21.66 -8.32 -1.93
CA MET A 82 20.46 -8.16 -2.81
C MET A 82 20.58 -8.37 -4.37
N THR A 83 19.72 -9.24 -4.90
CA THR A 83 19.32 -9.58 -6.30
C THR A 83 20.29 -9.71 -7.48
N ASN A 84 21.48 -9.11 -7.54
CA ASN A 84 22.46 -9.39 -8.63
C ASN A 84 23.86 -8.80 -8.38
N LYS A 85 23.96 -7.62 -7.73
CA LYS A 85 25.26 -7.07 -7.30
C LYS A 85 25.77 -7.66 -5.99
N PHE A 86 25.08 -8.71 -5.61
CA PHE A 86 24.74 -9.20 -4.30
C PHE A 86 23.63 -10.29 -4.60
N MET A 87 22.86 -10.75 -3.61
CA MET A 87 22.13 -12.03 -3.50
C MET A 87 22.91 -13.23 -3.99
N THR A 88 23.35 -14.01 -3.01
CA THR A 88 23.68 -15.40 -3.23
C THR A 88 22.39 -16.22 -3.42
N ASP A 89 22.13 -16.62 -4.66
CA ASP A 89 21.12 -17.62 -5.07
C ASP A 89 19.68 -17.44 -4.51
N PRO A 90 18.91 -16.45 -5.00
CA PRO A 90 17.59 -16.15 -4.45
C PRO A 90 16.50 -17.14 -4.91
N ILE A 91 15.84 -17.78 -3.94
CA ILE A 91 14.60 -18.53 -4.17
C ILE A 91 13.51 -17.55 -4.64
N ARG A 92 12.99 -17.76 -5.85
CA ARG A 92 11.91 -16.94 -6.43
C ARG A 92 10.57 -17.61 -6.18
N ILE A 93 9.69 -16.94 -5.43
CA ILE A 93 8.28 -17.33 -5.28
C ILE A 93 7.45 -16.24 -5.94
N LEU A 94 6.84 -16.58 -7.08
CA LEU A 94 5.92 -15.71 -7.81
C LEU A 94 4.50 -16.24 -7.61
N VAL A 95 3.54 -15.35 -7.39
CA VAL A 95 2.12 -15.71 -7.20
C VAL A 95 1.36 -15.30 -8.45
N ASN A 96 0.61 -16.24 -9.04
CA ASN A 96 -0.21 -15.96 -10.21
C ASN A 96 -1.62 -15.48 -9.80
N GLY A 97 -2.06 -14.37 -10.42
CA GLY A 97 -3.46 -14.18 -10.84
C GLY A 97 -4.46 -13.72 -9.79
N ASP A 98 -4.40 -12.44 -9.40
CA ASP A 98 -5.56 -11.73 -8.85
C ASP A 98 -6.53 -11.33 -9.97
N LYS A 99 -7.84 -11.45 -9.73
CA LYS A 99 -8.87 -11.13 -10.73
C LYS A 99 -8.96 -9.61 -10.92
N GLN A 100 -8.57 -9.14 -12.10
CA GLN A 100 -8.57 -7.73 -12.45
C GLN A 100 -9.56 -7.48 -13.58
N PHE A 101 -10.41 -6.49 -13.37
CA PHE A 101 -11.43 -6.07 -14.32
C PHE A 101 -11.33 -4.58 -14.63
N PHE A 102 -11.86 -4.16 -15.77
CA PHE A 102 -12.16 -2.75 -16.04
C PHE A 102 -13.64 -2.56 -16.39
N VAL A 103 -14.16 -1.37 -16.08
CA VAL A 103 -15.44 -0.87 -16.60
C VAL A 103 -15.14 0.35 -17.46
N ALA A 104 -15.51 0.27 -18.72
CA ALA A 104 -15.42 1.40 -19.65
C ALA A 104 -16.49 2.44 -19.28
N VAL A 105 -16.05 3.66 -18.96
CA VAL A 105 -16.93 4.79 -18.67
C VAL A 105 -16.69 5.90 -19.70
N GLU A 106 -17.70 6.27 -20.47
CA GLU A 106 -17.52 7.32 -21.50
C GLU A 106 -17.19 8.68 -20.89
N ARG A 107 -17.66 8.93 -19.66
CA ARG A 107 -17.58 10.22 -18.98
C ARG A 107 -17.16 10.11 -17.53
N GLU A 108 -16.56 11.18 -17.02
CA GLU A 108 -16.03 11.24 -15.65
C GLU A 108 -17.15 11.28 -14.59
N GLU A 109 -18.29 11.89 -14.93
CA GLU A 109 -19.48 11.93 -14.10
C GLU A 109 -20.11 10.54 -13.88
N TRP A 110 -20.12 9.68 -14.90
CA TRP A 110 -20.77 8.35 -14.84
C TRP A 110 -20.06 7.37 -13.90
N LYS A 111 -18.78 7.60 -13.60
CA LYS A 111 -18.02 6.79 -12.62
C LYS A 111 -18.70 6.74 -11.24
N PHE A 112 -19.44 7.80 -10.84
CA PHE A 112 -20.13 7.79 -9.55
C PHE A 112 -21.36 6.88 -9.57
N ASP A 113 -22.13 6.93 -10.65
CA ASP A 113 -23.31 6.07 -10.83
C ASP A 113 -22.87 4.59 -10.93
N THR A 114 -21.83 4.30 -11.72
CA THR A 114 -21.20 2.97 -11.79
C THR A 114 -20.68 2.49 -10.43
N LEU A 115 -20.16 3.40 -9.58
CA LEU A 115 -19.72 3.04 -8.23
C LEU A 115 -20.91 2.61 -7.36
N CYS A 116 -22.02 3.34 -7.41
CA CYS A 116 -23.24 2.98 -6.69
C CYS A 116 -23.79 1.63 -7.17
N ASP A 117 -23.88 1.41 -8.49
CA ASP A 117 -24.33 0.15 -9.09
C ASP A 117 -23.49 -1.06 -8.62
N LEU A 118 -22.18 -0.89 -8.47
CA LEU A 118 -21.29 -1.92 -7.91
C LEU A 118 -21.61 -2.23 -6.44
N TYR A 119 -21.92 -1.23 -5.62
CA TYR A 119 -22.30 -1.43 -4.21
C TYR A 119 -23.69 -2.06 -4.05
N ASP A 120 -24.61 -1.81 -4.98
CA ASP A 120 -25.94 -2.44 -4.97
C ASP A 120 -25.91 -3.87 -5.51
N THR A 121 -25.03 -4.16 -6.48
CA THR A 121 -24.93 -5.49 -7.13
C THR A 121 -24.02 -6.47 -6.38
N LEU A 122 -22.96 -5.99 -5.72
CA LEU A 122 -21.95 -6.84 -5.08
C LEU A 122 -22.07 -6.83 -3.56
N THR A 123 -21.95 -8.00 -2.94
CA THR A 123 -21.87 -8.14 -1.47
C THR A 123 -20.47 -7.75 -0.95
N ILE A 124 -20.21 -6.44 -0.94
CA ILE A 124 -18.93 -5.86 -0.51
C ILE A 124 -18.84 -5.82 1.02
N THR A 125 -17.87 -6.53 1.60
CA THR A 125 -17.60 -6.47 3.05
C THR A 125 -16.72 -5.28 3.43
N GLN A 126 -15.60 -5.10 2.72
CA GLN A 126 -14.72 -3.94 2.83
C GLN A 126 -14.06 -3.63 1.49
N ALA A 127 -14.17 -2.40 1.03
CA ALA A 127 -13.49 -1.92 -0.17
C ALA A 127 -12.51 -0.78 0.13
N VAL A 128 -11.51 -0.63 -0.75
CA VAL A 128 -10.65 0.55 -0.80
C VAL A 128 -10.79 1.18 -2.18
N ILE A 129 -11.08 2.48 -2.20
CA ILE A 129 -11.27 3.26 -3.42
C ILE A 129 -10.10 4.22 -3.58
N PHE A 130 -9.41 4.17 -4.72
CA PHE A 130 -8.27 5.04 -5.04
C PHE A 130 -8.64 6.13 -6.03
N CYS A 131 -8.26 7.37 -5.69
CA CYS A 131 -8.37 8.56 -6.55
C CYS A 131 -7.00 9.24 -6.65
N ASN A 132 -6.70 9.87 -7.78
CA ASN A 132 -5.38 10.45 -8.06
C ASN A 132 -5.09 11.75 -7.30
N THR A 133 -6.09 12.42 -6.72
CA THR A 133 -5.91 13.71 -6.04
C THR A 133 -6.70 13.81 -4.74
N LYS A 134 -6.15 14.52 -3.75
CA LYS A 134 -6.77 14.76 -2.44
C LYS A 134 -8.17 15.37 -2.59
N ARG A 135 -8.30 16.42 -3.42
CA ARG A 135 -9.58 17.05 -3.77
C ARG A 135 -10.62 16.06 -4.34
N LYS A 136 -10.21 15.05 -5.11
CA LYS A 136 -11.11 14.01 -5.63
C LYS A 136 -11.51 13.03 -4.53
N VAL A 137 -10.60 12.68 -3.61
CA VAL A 137 -10.91 11.90 -2.40
C VAL A 137 -11.96 12.63 -1.56
N ASP A 138 -11.77 13.91 -1.27
CA ASP A 138 -12.69 14.70 -0.45
C ASP A 138 -14.09 14.80 -1.09
N TRP A 139 -14.14 15.17 -2.38
CA TRP A 139 -15.36 15.24 -3.18
C TRP A 139 -16.11 13.90 -3.24
N LEU A 140 -15.40 12.80 -3.48
CA LEU A 140 -16.03 11.47 -3.55
C LEU A 140 -16.54 11.03 -2.18
N THR A 141 -15.83 11.37 -1.11
CA THR A 141 -16.24 11.09 0.27
C THR A 141 -17.53 11.83 0.63
N GLU A 142 -17.64 13.09 0.24
CA GLU A 142 -18.86 13.89 0.42
C GLU A 142 -20.03 13.29 -0.40
N LYS A 143 -19.82 13.02 -1.69
CA LYS A 143 -20.83 12.43 -2.58
C LYS A 143 -21.33 11.06 -2.10
N MET A 144 -20.42 10.19 -1.65
CA MET A 144 -20.81 8.89 -1.10
C MET A 144 -21.59 9.04 0.22
N ARG A 145 -21.26 10.01 1.07
CA ARG A 145 -22.03 10.30 2.30
C ARG A 145 -23.41 10.88 2.01
N GLU A 146 -23.55 11.75 1.01
CA GLU A 146 -24.85 12.24 0.52
C GLU A 146 -25.73 11.08 0.02
N ALA A 147 -25.12 10.08 -0.64
CA ALA A 147 -25.77 8.83 -1.04
C ALA A 147 -25.93 7.80 0.11
N ASN A 148 -25.74 8.20 1.37
CA ASN A 148 -25.86 7.38 2.59
C ASN A 148 -24.82 6.25 2.76
N PHE A 149 -23.76 6.18 1.95
CA PHE A 149 -22.67 5.23 2.18
C PHE A 149 -21.84 5.61 3.41
N THR A 150 -21.44 4.59 4.16
CA THR A 150 -20.55 4.76 5.31
C THR A 150 -19.09 4.71 4.85
N VAL A 151 -18.49 5.87 4.65
CA VAL A 151 -17.11 6.01 4.14
C VAL A 151 -16.20 6.83 5.06
N SER A 152 -14.98 6.34 5.23
CA SER A 152 -13.84 7.03 5.83
C SER A 152 -12.78 7.26 4.75
N SER A 153 -12.18 8.44 4.74
CA SER A 153 -11.19 8.86 3.75
C SER A 153 -9.82 9.05 4.36
N MET A 154 -8.75 8.90 3.57
CA MET A 154 -7.38 9.13 4.01
C MET A 154 -6.55 9.75 2.88
N HIS A 155 -5.89 10.88 3.14
CA HIS A 155 -4.98 11.52 2.19
C HIS A 155 -3.71 12.08 2.86
N GLY A 156 -2.73 12.49 2.04
CA GLY A 156 -1.38 12.87 2.50
C GLY A 156 -1.30 14.08 3.45
N ASP A 157 -2.25 15.02 3.39
CA ASP A 157 -2.24 16.21 4.27
C ASP A 157 -2.84 15.96 5.67
N MET A 158 -3.35 14.76 5.94
CA MET A 158 -3.92 14.44 7.26
C MET A 158 -2.80 14.17 8.28
N PRO A 159 -2.91 14.68 9.52
CA PRO A 159 -2.02 14.34 10.62
C PRO A 159 -1.84 12.83 10.77
N GLN A 160 -0.60 12.38 11.01
CA GLN A 160 -0.27 10.95 11.11
C GLN A 160 -1.14 10.19 12.13
N LYS A 161 -1.47 10.82 13.27
CA LYS A 161 -2.37 10.28 14.30
C LYS A 161 -3.80 10.01 13.79
N GLU A 162 -4.30 10.85 12.89
CA GLU A 162 -5.63 10.71 12.30
C GLU A 162 -5.65 9.56 11.29
N ARG A 163 -4.64 9.51 10.42
CA ARG A 163 -4.39 8.39 9.49
C ARG A 163 -4.31 7.04 10.22
N GLU A 164 -3.64 7.01 11.38
CA GLU A 164 -3.56 5.82 12.24
C GLU A 164 -4.91 5.45 12.86
N SER A 165 -5.76 6.41 13.23
CA SER A 165 -7.13 6.12 13.71
C SER A 165 -7.97 5.49 12.60
N ILE A 166 -7.99 6.11 11.41
CA ILE A 166 -8.75 5.62 10.25
C ILE A 166 -8.30 4.22 9.85
N MET A 167 -6.98 3.97 9.79
CA MET A 167 -6.44 2.64 9.50
C MET A 167 -6.77 1.61 10.60
N LYS A 168 -6.88 2.03 11.86
CA LYS A 168 -7.29 1.16 12.97
C LYS A 168 -8.78 0.83 12.90
N GLU A 169 -9.64 1.80 12.63
CA GLU A 169 -11.09 1.64 12.44
C GLU A 169 -11.42 0.76 11.23
N PHE A 170 -10.70 0.95 10.13
CA PHE A 170 -10.81 0.11 8.93
C PHE A 170 -10.42 -1.34 9.25
N ARG A 171 -9.29 -1.57 9.91
CA ARG A 171 -8.82 -2.92 10.29
C ARG A 171 -9.67 -3.61 11.34
N SER A 172 -10.32 -2.87 12.25
CA SER A 172 -11.15 -3.45 13.30
C SER A 172 -12.56 -3.80 12.84
N GLY A 173 -12.95 -3.42 11.62
CA GLY A 173 -14.26 -3.75 11.04
C GLY A 173 -15.43 -3.23 11.88
N ALA A 174 -15.26 -2.13 12.63
CA ALA A 174 -16.04 -1.77 13.82
C ALA A 174 -17.56 -1.47 13.64
N ARG A 175 -18.15 -1.80 12.49
CA ARG A 175 -19.61 -1.89 12.29
C ARG A 175 -20.16 -3.31 12.11
N TYR A 176 -19.31 -4.31 11.87
CA TYR A 176 -19.72 -5.72 11.78
C TYR A 176 -18.78 -6.64 12.59
N TRP A 177 -19.17 -6.83 13.86
CA TRP A 177 -18.96 -8.01 14.70
C TRP A 177 -17.69 -8.86 14.45
N SER A 178 -16.67 -8.58 15.25
CA SER A 178 -15.71 -9.55 15.84
C SER A 178 -15.47 -10.89 15.12
N LEU A 179 -14.38 -10.96 14.36
CA LEU A 179 -13.37 -12.05 14.32
C LEU A 179 -12.35 -11.72 13.21
N ASP A 180 -11.17 -12.34 13.23
CA ASP A 180 -10.10 -12.06 12.25
C ASP A 180 -10.57 -12.20 10.79
N VAL A 181 -10.68 -11.08 10.06
CA VAL A 181 -11.02 -11.07 8.63
C VAL A 181 -9.75 -10.91 7.80
N PRO A 182 -9.42 -11.86 6.91
CA PRO A 182 -8.39 -11.66 5.90
C PRO A 182 -8.83 -10.62 4.87
N GLN A 183 -8.04 -9.56 4.75
CA GLN A 183 -7.86 -8.63 3.61
C GLN A 183 -9.10 -8.14 2.81
N VAL A 184 -9.13 -6.82 2.61
CA VAL A 184 -9.96 -6.05 1.64
C VAL A 184 -10.49 -6.91 0.49
N SER A 185 -11.82 -7.07 0.42
CA SER A 185 -12.47 -7.94 -0.58
C SER A 185 -12.50 -7.33 -1.99
N LEU A 186 -12.44 -6.00 -2.10
CA LEU A 186 -12.52 -5.27 -3.36
C LEU A 186 -11.64 -4.01 -3.37
N ILE A 187 -10.87 -3.84 -4.44
CA ILE A 187 -10.15 -2.59 -4.73
C ILE A 187 -10.83 -1.93 -5.94
N ILE A 188 -11.12 -0.63 -5.84
CA ILE A 188 -11.68 0.16 -6.94
C ILE A 188 -10.71 1.29 -7.27
N ASN A 189 -10.09 1.22 -8.45
CA ASN A 189 -9.32 2.32 -8.99
C ASN A 189 -10.30 3.26 -9.72
N TYR A 190 -10.87 4.22 -8.97
CA TYR A 190 -11.80 5.22 -9.49
C TYR A 190 -11.10 6.13 -10.50
N ASP A 191 -9.84 6.45 -10.24
CA ASP A 191 -8.92 6.97 -11.25
C ASP A 191 -7.83 5.91 -11.50
N LEU A 192 -7.52 5.61 -12.76
CA LEU A 192 -6.32 4.85 -13.08
C LEU A 192 -5.06 5.65 -12.67
N PRO A 193 -4.04 5.00 -12.09
CA PRO A 193 -2.87 5.70 -11.60
C PRO A 193 -2.04 6.30 -12.74
N ASN A 194 -1.60 7.55 -12.57
CA ASN A 194 -0.78 8.26 -13.56
C ASN A 194 0.61 7.64 -13.82
N ASN A 195 1.01 6.64 -13.03
CA ASN A 195 2.21 5.84 -13.21
C ASN A 195 1.84 4.38 -12.91
N ARG A 196 2.19 3.45 -13.81
CA ARG A 196 2.02 2.00 -13.64
C ARG A 196 2.63 1.45 -12.34
N GLU A 197 3.68 2.08 -11.82
CA GLU A 197 4.32 1.70 -10.54
C GLU A 197 3.46 2.00 -9.31
N LEU A 198 2.42 2.84 -9.46
CA LEU A 198 1.40 3.10 -8.43
C LEU A 198 0.15 2.22 -8.63
N TYR A 199 0.17 1.29 -9.59
CA TYR A 199 -0.90 0.32 -9.77
C TYR A 199 -0.82 -0.76 -8.70
N ILE A 200 -1.79 -0.75 -7.80
CA ILE A 200 -1.82 -1.64 -6.64
C ILE A 200 -2.33 -3.02 -7.06
N HIS A 201 -1.41 -3.88 -7.48
CA HIS A 201 -1.66 -5.30 -7.72
C HIS A 201 -1.67 -6.08 -6.40
N ARG A 202 -2.74 -5.93 -5.62
CA ARG A 202 -2.93 -6.61 -4.32
C ARG A 202 -3.89 -7.79 -4.43
N LYS A 203 -3.65 -8.76 -3.54
CA LYS A 203 -4.51 -9.93 -3.31
C LYS A 203 -5.98 -9.53 -3.17
N GLY A 204 -6.82 -9.99 -4.09
CA GLY A 204 -8.26 -9.69 -4.12
C GLY A 204 -8.82 -9.51 -5.53
N VAL A 205 -9.97 -8.83 -5.61
CA VAL A 205 -10.56 -8.38 -6.87
C VAL A 205 -10.24 -6.89 -7.04
N ALA A 206 -9.78 -6.48 -8.21
CA ALA A 206 -9.57 -5.08 -8.57
C ALA A 206 -10.47 -4.68 -9.74
N ILE A 207 -11.22 -3.58 -9.62
CA ILE A 207 -12.04 -2.99 -10.68
C ILE A 207 -11.46 -1.61 -11.03
N ASN A 208 -11.23 -1.38 -12.32
CA ASN A 208 -10.65 -0.16 -12.85
C ASN A 208 -11.71 0.64 -13.61
N PHE A 209 -11.91 1.92 -13.28
CA PHE A 209 -12.76 2.80 -14.09
C PHE A 209 -11.92 3.50 -15.15
N VAL A 210 -12.24 3.24 -16.41
CA VAL A 210 -11.39 3.55 -17.55
C VAL A 210 -12.16 4.37 -18.57
N LYS A 211 -11.75 5.61 -18.81
CA LYS A 211 -12.24 6.39 -19.96
C LYS A 211 -11.45 6.07 -21.21
N ASN A 212 -11.94 6.52 -22.36
CA ASN A 212 -11.29 6.37 -23.66
C ASN A 212 -9.81 6.80 -23.66
N ASP A 213 -9.47 7.89 -22.94
CA ASP A 213 -8.08 8.37 -22.82
C ASP A 213 -7.20 7.46 -21.95
N ASP A 214 -7.79 6.79 -20.96
CA ASP A 214 -7.08 5.96 -19.97
C ASP A 214 -6.74 4.55 -20.50
N ILE A 215 -7.34 4.13 -21.64
CA ILE A 215 -7.13 2.80 -22.25
C ILE A 215 -5.63 2.51 -22.50
N ARG A 216 -4.85 3.53 -22.90
CA ARG A 216 -3.39 3.37 -23.11
C ARG A 216 -2.66 3.02 -21.81
N ILE A 217 -3.02 3.71 -20.71
CA ILE A 217 -2.44 3.47 -19.39
C ILE A 217 -2.80 2.06 -18.91
N LEU A 218 -4.03 1.60 -19.14
CA LEU A 218 -4.45 0.24 -18.82
C LEU A 218 -3.61 -0.82 -19.55
N ARG A 219 -3.39 -0.67 -20.86
CA ARG A 219 -2.56 -1.60 -21.64
C ARG A 219 -1.08 -1.58 -21.23
N ASP A 220 -0.54 -0.40 -20.87
CA ASP A 220 0.81 -0.27 -20.33
C ASP A 220 0.97 -1.00 -18.97
N ILE A 221 -0.09 -1.04 -18.14
CA ILE A 221 -0.15 -1.78 -16.87
C ILE A 221 -0.18 -3.29 -17.11
N GLU A 222 -1.08 -3.78 -17.97
CA GLU A 222 -1.15 -5.20 -18.37
C GLU A 222 0.20 -5.72 -18.86
N GLN A 223 0.82 -4.99 -19.81
CA GLN A 223 2.10 -5.38 -20.38
C GLN A 223 3.23 -5.37 -19.34
N TYR A 224 3.27 -4.37 -18.44
CA TYR A 224 4.33 -4.25 -17.44
C TYR A 224 4.27 -5.35 -16.39
N TYR A 225 3.09 -5.65 -15.84
CA TYR A 225 2.92 -6.71 -14.84
C TYR A 225 2.74 -8.11 -15.44
N SER A 226 2.67 -8.23 -16.78
CA SER A 226 2.34 -9.48 -17.47
C SER A 226 1.03 -10.10 -16.96
N THR A 227 0.04 -9.24 -16.74
CA THR A 227 -1.30 -9.60 -16.23
C THR A 227 -2.37 -9.33 -17.29
N GLN A 228 -3.57 -9.85 -17.05
CA GLN A 228 -4.75 -9.65 -17.87
C GLN A 228 -5.79 -8.86 -17.07
N ILE A 229 -6.31 -7.77 -17.64
CA ILE A 229 -7.38 -6.98 -17.07
C ILE A 229 -8.57 -7.05 -18.02
N ASP A 230 -9.50 -7.97 -17.73
CA ASP A 230 -10.65 -8.22 -18.60
C ASP A 230 -11.74 -7.15 -18.45
N GLU A 231 -12.61 -7.01 -19.43
CA GLU A 231 -13.82 -6.22 -19.26
C GLU A 231 -14.70 -6.89 -18.19
N MET A 232 -15.25 -6.10 -17.27
CA MET A 232 -16.04 -6.64 -16.17
C MET A 232 -17.28 -7.37 -16.74
N PRO A 233 -17.48 -8.66 -16.43
CA PRO A 233 -18.64 -9.38 -16.96
C PRO A 233 -19.92 -8.76 -16.39
N MET A 234 -20.84 -8.39 -17.29
CA MET A 234 -22.23 -8.21 -16.91
C MET A 234 -22.77 -9.59 -16.53
N ASN A 235 -23.00 -9.82 -15.24
CA ASN A 235 -23.58 -11.09 -14.78
C ASN A 235 -24.97 -11.26 -15.41
N GLY A 236 -25.19 -12.41 -16.06
CA GLY A 236 -26.52 -12.92 -16.41
C GLY A 236 -27.08 -13.82 -15.32
#